data_AF-A0A962Y318-F1
#
_entry.id   AF-A0A962Y318-F1
#
_cell.length_a   1.000
_cell.length_b   1.000
_cell.length_c   1.000
_cell.angle_alpha   90.00
_cell.angle_beta   90.00
_cell.angle_gamma   90.00
#
_symmetry.space_group_name_H-M   'P 1'
#
loop_
_entity.id
_entity.type
_entity.pdbx_description
1 polymer ?
#
loop_
_entity_poly.entity_id
_entity_poly.type
_entity_poly.pdbx_seq_one_letter_code
_entity_poly.pdbx_strand_id
1 'polypeptide(L)'
;YREERGNRMNFAGDSHNAYSVIIDSALGLMGAEPKDREDFLAHIDWLHHYLTTKPAPTYPFAIDQAKAGQGKPLFAAHCAGCHASERTGTVVPLAEIGTDRERMDTWNAKAAAEANQVVDDMGIERKGLVEEPLTGYVAQYLDGIWLRAPYLHNGSVPTLYDLLLPPAQRPGRFYRGYDVYDPVKVGYLSSGSEAGRAGTLHDTAARANSAQGHDFASQLSDDQRWSLVEYLKTL
;
A
#
# COMPACT_ATOMS: atom_id res chain seq x y z
N TYR A 1 2.44 -13.38 3.67
CA TYR A 1 1.28 -13.10 4.52
C TYR A 1 1.07 -14.27 5.48
N ARG A 2 0.80 -13.99 6.77
CA ARG A 2 0.66 -14.98 7.83
C ARG A 2 -0.44 -14.55 8.81
N GLU A 3 -1.67 -14.98 8.58
CA GLU A 3 -2.84 -14.58 9.38
C GLU A 3 -2.64 -14.87 10.87
N GLU A 4 -2.03 -16.01 11.18
CA GLU A 4 -1.77 -16.49 12.54
C GLU A 4 -0.81 -15.57 13.33
N ARG A 5 -0.08 -14.68 12.64
CA ARG A 5 0.81 -13.68 13.24
C ARG A 5 0.17 -12.30 13.37
N GLY A 6 -1.14 -12.21 13.17
CA GLY A 6 -1.88 -10.96 13.25
C GLY A 6 -1.79 -10.10 11.99
N ASN A 7 -1.37 -10.70 10.86
CA ASN A 7 -1.37 -9.97 9.60
C ASN A 7 -2.80 -9.57 9.21
N ARG A 8 -2.92 -8.36 8.66
CA ARG A 8 -4.18 -7.81 8.16
C ARG A 8 -4.04 -7.46 6.68
N MET A 9 -5.18 -7.32 6.03
CA MET A 9 -5.31 -6.85 4.66
C MET A 9 -6.05 -5.51 4.61
N ASN A 10 -6.08 -4.89 3.43
CA ASN A 10 -6.43 -3.49 3.20
C ASN A 10 -5.49 -2.52 3.94
N PHE A 11 -5.53 -1.24 3.57
CA PHE A 11 -4.57 -0.27 4.10
C PHE A 11 -4.67 -0.12 5.62
N ALA A 12 -5.87 -0.04 6.19
CA ALA A 12 -6.09 0.21 7.61
C ALA A 12 -6.18 -1.08 8.44
N GLY A 13 -5.99 -2.24 7.80
CA GLY A 13 -6.10 -3.54 8.45
C GLY A 13 -7.54 -4.00 8.67
N ASP A 14 -8.48 -3.46 7.90
CA ASP A 14 -9.94 -3.67 8.00
C ASP A 14 -10.43 -5.03 7.48
N SER A 15 -9.54 -5.85 6.91
CA SER A 15 -9.85 -7.23 6.54
C SER A 15 -8.85 -8.20 7.14
N HIS A 16 -9.32 -9.41 7.46
CA HIS A 16 -8.45 -10.42 8.04
C HIS A 16 -7.52 -11.05 7.01
N ASN A 17 -8.04 -11.53 5.86
CA ASN A 17 -7.27 -12.29 4.88
C ASN A 17 -7.64 -11.97 3.42
N ALA A 18 -6.84 -12.47 2.48
CA ALA A 18 -7.03 -12.24 1.05
C ALA A 18 -8.34 -12.82 0.54
N TYR A 19 -8.73 -14.00 1.02
CA TYR A 19 -9.96 -14.68 0.60
C TYR A 19 -11.20 -13.80 0.85
N SER A 20 -11.33 -13.27 2.07
CA SER A 20 -12.40 -12.34 2.43
C SER A 20 -12.37 -11.07 1.58
N VAL A 21 -11.17 -10.47 1.37
CA VAL A 21 -11.05 -9.25 0.53
C VAL A 21 -11.56 -9.49 -0.89
N ILE A 22 -11.26 -10.65 -1.48
CA ILE A 22 -11.71 -10.99 -2.84
C ILE A 22 -13.23 -11.13 -2.87
N ILE A 23 -13.83 -11.83 -1.88
CA ILE A 23 -15.28 -11.97 -1.76
C ILE A 23 -15.95 -10.60 -1.60
N ASP A 24 -15.50 -9.80 -0.63
CA ASP A 24 -16.07 -8.49 -0.33
C ASP A 24 -15.98 -7.53 -1.52
N SER A 25 -14.88 -7.59 -2.27
CA SER A 25 -14.69 -6.78 -3.48
C SER A 25 -15.61 -7.23 -4.62
N ALA A 26 -15.88 -8.53 -4.74
CA ALA A 26 -16.71 -9.09 -5.81
C ALA A 26 -18.21 -8.88 -5.56
N LEU A 27 -18.66 -9.04 -4.32
CA LEU A 27 -20.06 -8.82 -3.92
C LEU A 27 -20.40 -7.33 -3.80
N GLY A 28 -19.39 -6.49 -3.53
CA GLY A 28 -19.61 -5.14 -3.05
C GLY A 28 -20.18 -5.15 -1.64
N LEU A 29 -19.67 -4.27 -0.78
CA LEU A 29 -20.02 -4.22 0.66
C LEU A 29 -21.53 -3.98 0.95
N MET A 30 -22.34 -3.69 -0.08
CA MET A 30 -23.77 -3.40 -0.01
C MET A 30 -24.66 -4.40 -0.77
N GLY A 31 -24.11 -5.56 -1.18
CA GLY A 31 -24.92 -6.73 -1.48
C GLY A 31 -25.33 -6.95 -2.94
N ALA A 32 -24.40 -7.43 -3.77
CA ALA A 32 -24.72 -8.11 -5.02
C ALA A 32 -24.65 -9.64 -4.81
N GLU A 33 -25.74 -10.22 -4.31
CA GLU A 33 -25.83 -11.68 -4.11
C GLU A 33 -25.58 -12.42 -5.45
N PRO A 34 -24.72 -13.45 -5.46
CA PRO A 34 -24.44 -14.19 -6.68
C PRO A 34 -25.65 -15.02 -7.08
N LYS A 35 -25.93 -15.07 -8.39
CA LYS A 35 -27.01 -15.92 -8.93
C LYS A 35 -26.74 -17.41 -8.74
N ASP A 36 -25.47 -17.79 -8.78
CA ASP A 36 -24.97 -19.14 -8.55
C ASP A 36 -23.81 -19.06 -7.56
N ARG A 37 -24.02 -19.55 -6.35
CA ARG A 37 -23.04 -19.48 -5.27
C ARG A 37 -21.88 -20.45 -5.49
N GLU A 38 -22.12 -21.61 -6.08
CA GLU A 38 -21.07 -22.61 -6.30
C GLU A 38 -20.09 -22.11 -7.36
N ASP A 39 -20.62 -21.60 -8.48
CA ASP A 39 -19.81 -20.99 -9.54
C ASP A 39 -19.06 -19.75 -9.03
N PHE A 40 -19.72 -18.90 -8.23
CA PHE A 40 -19.07 -17.76 -7.60
C PHE A 40 -17.86 -18.18 -6.75
N LEU A 41 -18.04 -19.13 -5.83
CA LEU A 41 -16.96 -19.58 -4.94
C LEU A 41 -15.83 -20.27 -5.71
N ALA A 42 -16.13 -20.99 -6.78
CA ALA A 42 -15.10 -21.56 -7.66
C ALA A 42 -14.21 -20.48 -8.30
N HIS A 43 -14.78 -19.33 -8.70
CA HIS A 43 -14.01 -18.20 -9.21
C HIS A 43 -13.19 -17.51 -8.12
N ILE A 44 -13.72 -17.39 -6.90
CA ILE A 44 -12.99 -16.86 -5.74
C ILE A 44 -11.77 -17.75 -5.44
N ASP A 45 -11.95 -19.07 -5.39
CA ASP A 45 -10.87 -20.04 -5.15
C ASP A 45 -9.79 -19.94 -6.22
N TRP A 46 -10.19 -19.87 -7.50
CA TRP A 46 -9.27 -19.68 -8.61
C TRP A 46 -8.48 -18.38 -8.47
N LEU A 47 -9.14 -17.25 -8.20
CA LEU A 47 -8.48 -15.96 -8.09
C LEU A 47 -7.56 -15.89 -6.88
N HIS A 48 -7.98 -16.44 -5.74
CA HIS A 48 -7.15 -16.54 -4.54
C HIS A 48 -5.90 -17.39 -4.80
N HIS A 49 -6.03 -18.54 -5.47
CA HIS A 49 -4.90 -19.36 -5.87
C HIS A 49 -3.95 -18.63 -6.84
N TYR A 50 -4.51 -17.95 -7.84
CA TYR A 50 -3.73 -17.17 -8.80
C TYR A 50 -2.92 -16.06 -8.12
N LEU A 51 -3.55 -15.28 -7.22
CA LEU A 51 -2.90 -14.16 -6.54
C LEU A 51 -1.84 -14.63 -5.52
N THR A 52 -2.07 -15.75 -4.83
CA THR A 52 -1.12 -16.28 -3.82
C THR A 52 0.12 -16.94 -4.42
N THR A 53 0.07 -17.32 -5.71
CA THR A 53 1.18 -17.98 -6.42
C THR A 53 1.95 -17.05 -7.35
N LYS A 54 1.48 -15.81 -7.55
CA LYS A 54 2.08 -14.85 -8.46
C LYS A 54 3.23 -14.09 -7.78
N PRO A 55 4.50 -14.26 -8.20
CA PRO A 55 5.59 -13.49 -7.65
C PRO A 55 5.55 -12.04 -8.15
N ALA A 56 6.09 -11.12 -7.35
CA ALA A 56 6.37 -9.77 -7.80
C ALA A 56 7.39 -9.80 -8.96
N PRO A 57 7.18 -9.01 -10.03
CA PRO A 57 8.15 -8.92 -11.12
C PRO A 57 9.40 -8.18 -10.66
N THR A 58 10.55 -8.61 -11.17
CA THR A 58 11.83 -7.93 -10.94
C THR A 58 11.84 -6.56 -11.62
N TYR A 59 12.58 -5.62 -11.04
CA TYR A 59 12.79 -4.31 -11.63
C TYR A 59 13.43 -4.43 -13.03
N PRO A 60 12.81 -3.87 -14.09
CA PRO A 60 13.22 -4.14 -15.47
C PRO A 60 14.34 -3.24 -15.99
N PHE A 61 14.75 -2.23 -15.22
CA PHE A 61 15.82 -1.30 -15.60
C PHE A 61 17.13 -1.62 -14.88
N ALA A 62 18.22 -0.96 -15.28
CA ALA A 62 19.52 -1.11 -14.64
C ALA A 62 19.47 -0.70 -13.16
N ILE A 63 20.19 -1.46 -12.33
CA ILE A 63 20.40 -1.19 -10.91
C ILE A 63 21.90 -0.97 -10.69
N ASP A 64 22.26 0.10 -10.01
CA ASP A 64 23.62 0.31 -9.53
C ASP A 64 23.86 -0.61 -8.32
N GLN A 65 24.51 -1.74 -8.59
CA GLN A 65 24.75 -2.79 -7.59
C GLN A 65 25.65 -2.30 -6.43
N ALA A 66 26.56 -1.37 -6.69
CA ALA A 66 27.42 -0.83 -5.63
C ALA A 66 26.59 0.04 -4.67
N LYS A 67 25.72 0.90 -5.21
CA LYS A 67 24.77 1.69 -4.41
C LYS A 67 23.73 0.83 -3.71
N ALA A 68 23.18 -0.18 -4.37
CA ALA A 68 22.26 -1.14 -3.74
C ALA A 68 22.93 -1.86 -2.56
N GLY A 69 24.21 -2.24 -2.70
CA GLY A 69 25.02 -2.80 -1.61
C GLY A 69 25.17 -1.84 -0.42
N GLN A 70 25.34 -0.54 -0.68
CA GLN A 70 25.38 0.51 0.35
C GLN A 70 23.99 0.79 0.96
N GLY A 71 22.91 0.63 0.20
CA GLY A 71 21.54 0.84 0.64
C GLY A 71 21.01 -0.27 1.55
N LYS A 72 21.47 -1.52 1.35
CA LYS A 72 21.06 -2.67 2.17
C LYS A 72 21.20 -2.45 3.68
N PRO A 73 22.35 -2.00 4.23
CA PRO A 73 22.46 -1.72 5.66
C PRO A 73 21.59 -0.54 6.11
N LEU A 74 21.35 0.46 5.25
CA LEU A 74 20.42 1.56 5.56
C LEU A 74 18.98 1.03 5.68
N PHE A 75 18.56 0.16 4.77
CA PHE A 75 17.26 -0.51 4.87
C PHE A 75 17.14 -1.32 6.17
N ALA A 76 18.18 -2.09 6.50
CA ALA A 76 18.20 -2.87 7.73
C ALA A 76 18.05 -2.00 8.99
N ALA A 77 18.69 -0.82 9.00
CA ALA A 77 18.66 0.11 10.13
C ALA A 77 17.35 0.91 10.23
N HIS A 78 16.76 1.32 9.11
CA HIS A 78 15.68 2.31 9.09
C HIS A 78 14.31 1.76 8.66
N CYS A 79 14.26 0.61 7.99
CA CYS A 79 13.04 0.12 7.34
C CYS A 79 12.64 -1.29 7.78
N ALA A 80 13.63 -2.18 7.96
CA ALA A 80 13.40 -3.60 8.23
C ALA A 80 12.62 -3.85 9.52
N GLY A 81 12.73 -2.95 10.51
CA GLY A 81 11.98 -3.03 11.76
C GLY A 81 10.46 -3.12 11.59
N CYS A 82 9.90 -2.54 10.51
CA CYS A 82 8.49 -2.68 10.15
C CYS A 82 8.28 -3.56 8.91
N HIS A 83 9.14 -3.44 7.89
CA HIS A 83 8.91 -4.02 6.57
C HIS A 83 9.62 -5.37 6.30
N ALA A 84 10.46 -5.82 7.23
CA ALA A 84 11.12 -7.12 7.16
C ALA A 84 11.30 -7.73 8.57
N SER A 85 10.21 -7.75 9.35
CA SER A 85 10.19 -8.22 10.73
C SER A 85 8.85 -8.91 11.05
N GLU A 86 8.65 -9.31 12.31
CA GLU A 86 7.34 -9.79 12.79
C GLU A 86 6.25 -8.71 12.78
N ARG A 87 6.60 -7.43 12.60
CA ARG A 87 5.61 -6.35 12.37
C ARG A 87 5.12 -6.30 10.92
N THR A 88 5.77 -6.99 9.99
CA THR A 88 5.41 -6.92 8.57
C THR A 88 4.07 -7.59 8.32
N GLY A 89 3.15 -6.83 7.73
CA GLY A 89 1.76 -7.21 7.51
C GLY A 89 0.85 -6.92 8.70
N THR A 90 1.35 -6.38 9.81
CA THR A 90 0.52 -5.96 10.96
C THR A 90 0.29 -4.44 10.95
N VAL A 91 -0.68 -3.98 11.75
CA VAL A 91 -1.05 -2.56 11.82
C VAL A 91 -0.02 -1.80 12.65
N VAL A 92 0.59 -0.77 12.05
CA VAL A 92 1.42 0.22 12.73
C VAL A 92 0.51 1.35 13.23
N PRO A 93 0.53 1.67 14.54
CA PRO A 93 -0.32 2.73 15.08
C PRO A 93 -0.15 4.07 14.37
N LEU A 94 -1.25 4.80 14.18
CA LEU A 94 -1.24 6.10 13.51
C LEU A 94 -0.29 7.10 14.19
N ALA A 95 -0.24 7.08 15.52
CA ALA A 95 0.65 7.95 16.30
C ALA A 95 2.14 7.68 16.04
N GLU A 96 2.50 6.48 15.59
CA GLU A 96 3.88 6.13 15.21
C GLU A 96 4.14 6.48 13.73
N ILE A 97 3.23 6.12 12.82
CA ILE A 97 3.46 6.31 11.38
C ILE A 97 3.19 7.75 10.91
N GLY A 98 2.29 8.48 11.57
CA GLY A 98 2.01 9.91 11.33
C GLY A 98 1.43 10.28 9.96
N THR A 99 1.00 9.32 9.15
CA THR A 99 0.40 9.58 7.82
C THR A 99 -1.04 10.11 7.94
N ASP A 100 -1.65 10.50 6.81
CA ASP A 100 -3.05 10.99 6.78
C ASP A 100 -4.02 10.01 7.49
N ARG A 101 -4.96 10.53 8.29
CA ARG A 101 -5.90 9.74 9.09
C ARG A 101 -7.17 9.35 8.33
N GLU A 102 -7.52 10.08 7.28
CA GLU A 102 -8.89 10.09 6.73
C GLU A 102 -9.32 8.71 6.22
N ARG A 103 -8.42 7.92 5.60
CA ARG A 103 -8.77 6.54 5.15
C ARG A 103 -9.24 5.66 6.31
N MET A 104 -8.64 5.77 7.47
CA MET A 104 -9.02 5.01 8.66
C MET A 104 -10.41 5.40 9.17
N ASP A 105 -10.78 6.67 9.02
CA ASP A 105 -12.07 7.22 9.49
C ASP A 105 -13.23 6.97 8.52
N THR A 106 -12.96 6.47 7.31
CA THR A 106 -14.01 6.08 6.35
C THR A 106 -14.76 4.80 6.74
N TRP A 107 -14.25 4.04 7.71
CA TRP A 107 -14.83 2.77 8.14
C TRP A 107 -14.96 2.72 9.66
N ASN A 108 -15.98 2.02 10.16
CA ASN A 108 -16.21 1.88 11.59
C ASN A 108 -16.85 0.53 11.94
N ALA A 109 -16.90 0.21 13.24
CA ALA A 109 -17.44 -1.04 13.76
C ALA A 109 -18.86 -1.36 13.27
N LYS A 110 -19.74 -0.34 13.21
CA LYS A 110 -21.11 -0.52 12.76
C LYS A 110 -21.16 -0.89 11.27
N ALA A 111 -20.43 -0.16 10.43
CA ALA A 111 -20.37 -0.44 9.00
C ALA A 111 -19.76 -1.83 8.71
N ALA A 112 -18.73 -2.23 9.49
CA ALA A 112 -18.15 -3.57 9.41
C ALA A 112 -19.18 -4.66 9.77
N ALA A 113 -19.89 -4.51 10.89
CA ALA A 113 -20.91 -5.46 11.32
C ALA A 113 -22.08 -5.57 10.32
N GLU A 114 -22.54 -4.43 9.78
CA GLU A 114 -23.59 -4.42 8.75
C GLU A 114 -23.14 -5.13 7.47
N ALA A 115 -21.91 -4.88 6.99
CA ALA A 115 -21.36 -5.55 5.82
C ALA A 115 -21.11 -7.06 6.06
N ASN A 116 -20.72 -7.44 7.28
CA ASN A 116 -20.58 -8.84 7.68
C ASN A 116 -21.94 -9.55 7.60
N GLN A 117 -22.98 -8.97 8.21
CA GLN A 117 -24.33 -9.53 8.19
C GLN A 117 -24.86 -9.70 6.77
N VAL A 118 -24.61 -8.73 5.87
CA VAL A 118 -25.04 -8.83 4.46
C VAL A 118 -24.47 -10.07 3.78
N VAL A 119 -23.21 -10.43 4.03
CA VAL A 119 -22.60 -11.63 3.41
C VAL A 119 -23.05 -12.92 4.11
N ASP A 120 -23.23 -12.86 5.44
CA ASP A 120 -23.77 -13.99 6.21
C ASP A 120 -25.20 -14.35 5.76
N ASP A 121 -26.04 -13.35 5.45
CA ASP A 121 -27.41 -13.53 4.95
C ASP A 121 -27.44 -14.22 3.57
N MET A 122 -26.37 -14.11 2.77
CA MET A 122 -26.20 -14.85 1.51
C MET A 122 -25.75 -16.31 1.70
N GLY A 123 -25.45 -16.70 2.95
CA GLY A 123 -24.91 -18.02 3.29
C GLY A 123 -23.53 -18.26 2.67
N ILE A 124 -22.71 -17.22 2.55
CA ILE A 124 -21.32 -17.31 2.05
C ILE A 124 -20.37 -17.26 3.26
N GLU A 125 -19.62 -18.33 3.48
CA GLU A 125 -18.65 -18.40 4.58
C GLU A 125 -17.37 -17.64 4.22
N ARG A 126 -17.00 -16.68 5.07
CA ARG A 126 -15.69 -16.03 5.06
C ARG A 126 -15.38 -15.47 6.44
N LYS A 127 -14.15 -15.00 6.63
CA LYS A 127 -13.84 -14.19 7.81
C LYS A 127 -14.41 -12.78 7.62
N GLY A 128 -15.13 -12.28 8.63
CA GLY A 128 -15.68 -10.93 8.68
C GLY A 128 -14.65 -9.83 8.39
N LEU A 129 -15.10 -8.63 8.04
CA LEU A 129 -14.36 -7.39 8.22
C LEU A 129 -14.12 -7.15 9.71
N VAL A 130 -13.09 -6.37 10.02
CA VAL A 130 -12.70 -6.03 11.39
C VAL A 130 -13.71 -5.09 12.01
N GLU A 131 -14.32 -5.52 13.12
CA GLU A 131 -15.29 -4.73 13.89
C GLU A 131 -14.61 -3.92 15.00
N GLU A 132 -13.37 -4.25 15.38
CA GLU A 132 -12.60 -3.44 16.31
C GLU A 132 -12.20 -2.08 15.70
N PRO A 133 -11.99 -1.04 16.53
CA PRO A 133 -11.50 0.24 16.04
C PRO A 133 -10.19 0.09 15.25
N LEU A 134 -10.17 0.68 14.06
CA LEU A 134 -8.94 0.79 13.26
C LEU A 134 -8.00 1.80 13.93
N THR A 135 -6.72 1.43 14.06
CA THR A 135 -5.74 2.18 14.87
C THR A 135 -4.55 2.73 14.09
N GLY A 136 -4.41 2.36 12.82
CA GLY A 136 -3.34 2.84 11.95
C GLY A 136 -3.34 2.15 10.60
N TYR A 137 -2.16 1.89 10.05
CA TYR A 137 -2.00 1.32 8.71
C TYR A 137 -1.05 0.13 8.69
N VAL A 138 -1.32 -0.81 7.79
CA VAL A 138 -0.53 -2.04 7.64
C VAL A 138 0.88 -1.73 7.15
N ALA A 139 1.91 -2.25 7.84
CA ALA A 139 3.29 -2.27 7.34
C ALA A 139 3.41 -3.27 6.19
N GLN A 140 3.23 -2.80 4.96
CA GLN A 140 3.17 -3.67 3.78
C GLN A 140 4.50 -4.39 3.53
N TYR A 141 4.42 -5.60 2.97
CA TYR A 141 5.57 -6.24 2.33
C TYR A 141 6.03 -5.38 1.14
N LEU A 142 7.33 -5.29 0.90
CA LEU A 142 7.93 -4.39 -0.10
C LEU A 142 8.37 -5.11 -1.38
N ASP A 143 7.98 -6.36 -1.58
CA ASP A 143 8.20 -7.09 -2.83
C ASP A 143 7.58 -6.33 -4.02
N GLY A 144 8.38 -6.04 -5.05
CA GLY A 144 7.93 -5.25 -6.19
C GLY A 144 7.50 -3.82 -5.84
N ILE A 145 8.06 -3.22 -4.78
CA ILE A 145 7.75 -1.84 -4.34
C ILE A 145 7.90 -0.81 -5.47
N TRP A 146 8.77 -1.09 -6.45
CA TRP A 146 8.98 -0.25 -7.63
C TRP A 146 7.69 -0.03 -8.45
N LEU A 147 6.73 -0.95 -8.44
CA LEU A 147 5.47 -0.84 -9.16
C LEU A 147 4.37 -0.07 -8.42
N ARG A 148 4.60 0.31 -7.16
CA ARG A 148 3.53 0.76 -6.25
C ARG A 148 3.46 2.28 -6.10
N ALA A 149 4.04 3.02 -7.04
CA ALA A 149 3.87 4.47 -7.10
C ALA A 149 2.46 4.85 -7.57
N PRO A 150 1.91 6.00 -7.13
CA PRO A 150 2.42 6.86 -6.06
C PRO A 150 2.33 6.20 -4.67
N TYR A 151 3.22 6.58 -3.77
CA TYR A 151 3.43 5.97 -2.46
C TYR A 151 2.55 6.58 -1.35
N LEU A 152 2.53 5.90 -0.20
CA LEU A 152 1.56 6.03 0.91
C LEU A 152 0.16 5.53 0.53
N HIS A 153 -0.68 5.30 1.54
CA HIS A 153 -2.02 4.73 1.34
C HIS A 153 -2.95 5.59 0.48
N ASN A 154 -2.70 6.90 0.41
CA ASN A 154 -3.47 7.88 -0.36
C ASN A 154 -2.79 8.27 -1.69
N GLY A 155 -1.60 7.73 -1.99
CA GLY A 155 -0.85 8.05 -3.19
C GLY A 155 -0.42 9.52 -3.26
N SER A 156 -0.01 10.08 -2.13
CA SER A 156 0.37 11.50 -1.96
C SER A 156 1.86 11.78 -2.18
N VAL A 157 2.66 10.76 -2.47
CA VAL A 157 4.10 10.91 -2.75
C VAL A 157 4.46 10.27 -4.10
N PRO A 158 4.98 11.01 -5.09
CA PRO A 158 5.03 10.51 -6.47
C PRO A 158 6.09 9.44 -6.74
N THR A 159 7.21 9.45 -6.01
CA THR A 159 8.36 8.56 -6.28
C THR A 159 8.96 7.99 -4.98
N LEU A 160 9.73 6.89 -5.06
CA LEU A 160 10.43 6.35 -3.87
C LEU A 160 11.41 7.37 -3.32
N TYR A 161 12.17 8.04 -4.19
CA TYR A 161 13.11 9.05 -3.72
C TYR A 161 12.39 10.15 -2.93
N ASP A 162 11.24 10.64 -3.43
CA ASP A 162 10.48 11.67 -2.73
C ASP A 162 9.89 11.15 -1.40
N LEU A 163 9.58 9.85 -1.27
CA LEU A 163 9.15 9.24 0.01
C LEU A 163 10.24 9.31 1.08
N LEU A 164 11.51 9.21 0.66
CA LEU A 164 12.66 9.27 1.58
C LEU A 164 13.04 10.69 2.00
N LEU A 165 12.53 11.72 1.31
CA LEU A 165 12.72 13.11 1.72
C LEU A 165 11.97 13.39 3.04
N PRO A 166 12.48 14.37 3.83
CA PRO A 166 11.69 14.94 4.90
C PRO A 166 10.31 15.37 4.39
N PRO A 167 9.21 15.12 5.13
CA PRO A 167 7.86 15.44 4.67
C PRO A 167 7.68 16.87 4.16
N ALA A 168 8.36 17.85 4.77
CA ALA A 168 8.33 19.26 4.37
C ALA A 168 8.99 19.55 3.00
N GLN A 169 9.77 18.61 2.46
CA GLN A 169 10.46 18.73 1.17
C GLN A 169 9.80 17.90 0.06
N ARG A 170 8.73 17.14 0.38
CA ARG A 170 7.99 16.34 -0.60
C ARG A 170 7.19 17.26 -1.53
N PRO A 171 6.95 16.88 -2.81
CA PRO A 171 6.16 17.69 -3.74
C PRO A 171 4.74 17.92 -3.22
N GLY A 172 4.38 19.18 -2.95
CA GLY A 172 3.02 19.53 -2.48
C GLY A 172 1.95 19.49 -3.57
N ARG A 173 2.36 19.54 -4.84
CA ARG A 173 1.48 19.43 -6.01
C ARG A 173 2.18 18.66 -7.12
N PHE A 174 1.49 17.69 -7.71
CA PHE A 174 1.99 16.89 -8.83
C PHE A 174 0.83 16.25 -9.60
N TYR A 175 1.08 15.77 -10.81
CA TYR A 175 0.07 15.09 -11.62
C TYR A 175 0.11 13.57 -11.43
N ARG A 176 -1.07 12.95 -11.28
CA ARG A 176 -1.26 11.50 -11.22
C ARG A 176 -1.92 10.97 -12.49
N GLY A 177 -1.59 9.74 -12.87
CA GLY A 177 -2.22 9.07 -14.02
C GLY A 177 -1.50 9.29 -15.35
N TYR A 178 -0.38 10.02 -15.37
CA TYR A 178 0.56 9.97 -16.49
C TYR A 178 1.42 8.71 -16.35
N ASP A 179 1.38 7.84 -17.35
CA ASP A 179 1.88 6.46 -17.31
C ASP A 179 3.35 6.31 -17.73
N VAL A 180 4.07 7.43 -17.91
CA VAL A 180 5.50 7.40 -18.20
C VAL A 180 6.29 7.21 -16.90
N TYR A 181 7.01 6.11 -16.83
CA TYR A 181 7.77 5.69 -15.65
C TYR A 181 9.11 6.45 -15.52
N ASP A 182 9.47 6.85 -14.30
CA ASP A 182 10.78 7.41 -13.94
C ASP A 182 11.63 6.30 -13.29
N PRO A 183 12.62 5.72 -14.02
CA PRO A 183 13.45 4.66 -13.49
C PRO A 183 14.56 5.16 -12.54
N VAL A 184 14.76 6.47 -12.43
CA VAL A 184 15.75 7.07 -11.53
C VAL A 184 15.13 7.21 -10.16
N LYS A 185 14.06 8.01 -10.04
CA LYS A 185 13.38 8.24 -8.76
C LYS A 185 12.44 7.10 -8.34
N VAL A 186 12.14 6.17 -9.25
CA VAL A 186 11.25 5.01 -9.08
C VAL A 186 9.82 5.46 -8.78
N GLY A 187 9.07 5.69 -9.87
CA GLY A 187 7.68 6.11 -9.83
C GLY A 187 7.22 6.54 -11.23
N TYR A 188 6.27 7.46 -11.30
CA TYR A 188 5.82 8.03 -12.57
C TYR A 188 6.25 9.49 -12.69
N LEU A 189 6.54 9.94 -13.91
CA LEU A 189 6.72 11.35 -14.20
C LEU A 189 5.45 12.11 -13.80
N SER A 190 5.60 13.07 -12.90
CA SER A 190 4.46 13.74 -12.26
C SER A 190 4.48 15.26 -12.43
N SER A 191 5.38 15.79 -13.28
CA SER A 191 5.50 17.21 -13.58
C SER A 191 5.79 17.45 -15.07
N GLY A 192 5.68 18.70 -15.51
CA GLY A 192 5.82 19.07 -16.92
C GLY A 192 4.50 19.10 -17.69
N SER A 193 4.56 19.59 -18.93
CA SER A 193 3.37 19.82 -19.77
C SER A 193 2.62 18.53 -20.12
N GLU A 194 3.35 17.46 -20.44
CA GLU A 194 2.72 16.18 -20.78
C GLU A 194 2.01 15.54 -19.58
N ALA A 195 2.65 15.56 -18.41
CA ALA A 195 2.02 15.10 -17.18
C ALA A 195 0.77 15.93 -16.83
N GLY A 196 0.80 17.25 -17.07
CA GLY A 196 -0.35 18.12 -16.88
C GLY A 196 -1.48 17.94 -17.92
N ARG A 197 -1.14 17.49 -19.12
CA ARG A 197 -2.11 17.19 -20.19
C ARG A 197 -2.80 15.85 -19.98
N ALA A 198 -2.05 14.83 -19.56
CA ALA A 198 -2.55 13.46 -19.43
C ALA A 198 -3.05 13.13 -18.01
N GLY A 199 -2.46 13.75 -16.99
CA GLY A 199 -2.73 13.45 -15.60
C GLY A 199 -3.70 14.41 -14.91
N THR A 200 -4.09 14.04 -13.70
CA THR A 200 -4.94 14.83 -12.81
C THR A 200 -4.07 15.45 -11.72
N LEU A 201 -4.23 16.76 -11.49
CA LEU A 201 -3.51 17.46 -10.43
C LEU A 201 -3.90 16.91 -9.06
N HIS A 202 -2.91 16.47 -8.30
CA HIS A 202 -3.01 16.08 -6.91
C HIS A 202 -2.41 17.20 -6.05
N ASP A 203 -3.20 17.72 -5.10
CA ASP A 203 -2.78 18.73 -4.12
C ASP A 203 -2.76 18.08 -2.73
N THR A 204 -1.60 18.04 -2.09
CA THR A 204 -1.41 17.39 -0.79
C THR A 204 -1.96 18.22 0.37
N ALA A 205 -2.35 19.47 0.12
CA ALA A 205 -3.04 20.30 1.10
C ALA A 205 -4.56 20.05 1.13
N ALA A 206 -5.10 19.32 0.16
CA ALA A 206 -6.49 18.91 0.17
C ALA A 206 -6.77 17.85 1.25
N ARG A 207 -8.01 17.79 1.72
CA ARG A 207 -8.45 16.78 2.69
C ARG A 207 -8.15 15.37 2.18
N ALA A 208 -7.67 14.50 3.07
CA ALA A 208 -7.27 13.11 2.80
C ALA A 208 -6.03 12.91 1.90
N ASN A 209 -5.39 13.98 1.44
CA ASN A 209 -4.25 13.92 0.52
C ASN A 209 -2.91 14.25 1.20
N SER A 210 -2.84 14.30 2.53
CA SER A 210 -1.62 14.70 3.22
C SER A 210 -0.45 13.76 2.87
N ALA A 211 0.68 14.36 2.49
CA ALA A 211 1.96 13.69 2.26
C ALA A 211 2.83 13.64 3.53
N GLN A 212 2.25 13.85 4.72
CA GLN A 212 2.96 13.79 5.99
C GLN A 212 3.18 12.36 6.48
N GLY A 213 3.97 12.22 7.54
CA GLY A 213 4.26 10.92 8.15
C GLY A 213 5.26 10.07 7.39
N HIS A 214 5.45 8.85 7.87
CA HIS A 214 6.44 7.90 7.37
C HIS A 214 7.83 8.56 7.28
N ASP A 215 8.25 9.22 8.35
CA ASP A 215 9.47 10.02 8.40
C ASP A 215 10.63 9.28 9.09
N PHE A 216 11.09 8.19 8.47
CA PHE A 216 12.16 7.35 9.00
C PHE A 216 13.50 7.54 8.28
N ALA A 217 13.52 8.38 7.24
CA ALA A 217 14.68 8.61 6.36
C ALA A 217 15.14 10.09 6.33
N SER A 218 14.49 11.02 7.06
CA SER A 218 14.87 12.44 7.07
C SER A 218 16.33 12.71 7.40
N GLN A 219 16.91 11.91 8.29
CA GLN A 219 18.28 12.09 8.77
C GLN A 219 19.33 11.56 7.78
N LEU A 220 18.91 10.84 6.72
CA LEU A 220 19.82 10.35 5.70
C LEU A 220 20.32 11.50 4.82
N SER A 221 21.59 11.45 4.45
CA SER A 221 22.15 12.30 3.41
C SER A 221 21.53 11.98 2.04
N ASP A 222 21.76 12.86 1.07
CA ASP A 222 21.25 12.61 -0.29
C ASP A 222 21.83 11.33 -0.91
N ASP A 223 23.13 11.12 -0.78
CA ASP A 223 23.79 9.90 -1.26
C ASP A 223 23.23 8.64 -0.59
N GLN A 224 22.93 8.71 0.71
CA GLN A 224 22.32 7.60 1.44
C GLN A 224 20.90 7.31 0.94
N ARG A 225 20.09 8.34 0.63
CA ARG A 225 18.77 8.15 0.02
C ARG A 225 18.87 7.49 -1.34
N TRP A 226 19.79 7.92 -2.19
CA TRP A 226 20.00 7.29 -3.50
C TRP A 226 20.46 5.83 -3.39
N SER A 227 21.37 5.54 -2.46
CA SER A 227 21.78 4.15 -2.19
C SER A 227 20.60 3.30 -1.70
N LEU A 228 19.74 3.86 -0.84
CA LEU A 228 18.51 3.19 -0.39
C LEU A 228 17.51 2.96 -1.54
N VAL A 229 17.32 3.93 -2.45
CA VAL A 229 16.50 3.75 -3.67
C VAL A 229 17.03 2.59 -4.51
N GLU A 230 18.33 2.52 -4.75
CA GLU A 230 18.93 1.40 -5.51
C GLU A 230 18.73 0.05 -4.82
N TYR A 231 18.77 -0.01 -3.48
CA TYR A 231 18.42 -1.23 -2.77
C TYR A 231 16.93 -1.58 -2.91
N LEU A 232 16.03 -0.60 -2.81
CA LEU A 232 14.59 -0.83 -2.95
C LEU A 232 14.19 -1.31 -4.36
N LYS A 233 14.97 -0.97 -5.41
CA LYS A 233 14.80 -1.55 -6.76
C LYS A 233 15.06 -3.06 -6.81
N THR A 234 15.76 -3.63 -5.82
CA THR A 234 16.06 -5.07 -5.77
C THR A 234 14.95 -5.90 -5.12
N LEU A 235 13.94 -5.24 -4.53
CA LEU A 235 12.83 -5.86 -3.80
C LEU A 235 11.63 -6.14 -4.71
#